data_AF-T2ILJ4-F1
#
_entry.id   AF-T2ILJ4-F1
#
_cell.length_a   1.000
_cell.length_b   1.000
_cell.length_c   1.000
_cell.angle_alpha   90.00
_cell.angle_beta   90.00
_cell.angle_gamma   90.00
#
_symmetry.space_group_name_H-M   'P 1'
#
loop_
_entity.id
_entity.type
_entity.pdbx_description
1 polymer ?
#
loop_
_entity_poly.entity_id
_entity_poly.type
_entity_poly.pdbx_seq_one_letter_code
_entity_poly.pdbx_strand_id
1 'polypeptide(L)'
;MSELIYKERECRAILNDRLNALEQFSYRSFNLSDRLYREVIGTHMRPFEEGVSSFPRMVRDLARQLKKRVKLEIIGKLTMVDRDILRKLEAPLTQILRNSIDHGIEFPDERVAKGKPPEGTIHLEATHRFGMLSITISDDGKGIILDNLRESIVTKGLVTEEMSQQLNEAELMEFIFLPNFSTANQVTEISGRGVGLNIAKTMVQEVGVIFRLFLNLDRA
;
A
#
# COMPACT_ATOMS: atom_id res chain seq x y z
N MET A 1 -58.82 41.36 -7.16
CA MET A 1 -57.93 40.92 -6.06
C MET A 1 -57.94 39.40 -5.89
N SER A 2 -59.12 38.75 -5.89
CA SER A 2 -59.29 37.28 -5.83
C SER A 2 -58.65 36.50 -6.99
N GLU A 3 -58.79 36.98 -8.23
CA GLU A 3 -58.24 36.30 -9.42
C GLU A 3 -56.70 36.29 -9.46
N LEU A 4 -56.07 37.35 -8.94
CA LEU A 4 -54.62 37.45 -8.86
C LEU A 4 -54.03 36.47 -7.84
N ILE A 5 -54.69 36.34 -6.67
CA ILE A 5 -54.32 35.38 -5.62
C ILE A 5 -54.51 33.93 -6.12
N TYR A 6 -55.55 33.68 -6.92
CA TYR A 6 -55.78 32.37 -7.53
C TYR A 6 -54.65 32.00 -8.51
N LYS A 7 -54.31 32.91 -9.44
CA LYS A 7 -53.20 32.69 -10.38
C LYS A 7 -51.85 32.55 -9.69
N GLU A 8 -51.60 33.29 -8.61
CA GLU A 8 -50.39 33.14 -7.79
C GLU A 8 -50.30 31.74 -7.18
N ARG A 9 -51.39 31.25 -6.56
CA ARG A 9 -51.44 29.90 -5.97
C ARG A 9 -51.26 28.81 -7.03
N GLU A 10 -51.88 28.97 -8.19
CA GLU A 10 -51.75 28.04 -9.31
C GLU A 10 -50.31 27.98 -9.84
N CYS A 11 -49.69 29.15 -10.09
CA CYS A 11 -48.29 29.23 -10.48
C CYS A 11 -47.36 28.60 -9.43
N ARG A 12 -47.62 28.81 -8.14
CA ARG A 12 -46.82 28.25 -7.05
C ARG A 12 -46.95 26.73 -6.97
N ALA A 13 -48.15 26.19 -7.19
CA ALA A 13 -48.38 24.75 -7.26
C ALA A 13 -47.65 24.12 -8.45
N ILE A 14 -47.75 24.73 -9.63
CA ILE A 14 -47.03 24.26 -10.83
C ILE A 14 -45.51 24.31 -10.62
N LEU A 15 -44.99 25.38 -10.03
CA LEU A 15 -43.56 25.50 -9.71
C LEU A 15 -43.10 24.40 -8.75
N ASN A 16 -43.86 24.13 -7.69
CA ASN A 16 -43.55 23.06 -6.74
C ASN A 16 -43.56 21.68 -7.41
N ASP A 17 -44.56 21.39 -8.25
CA ASP A 17 -44.61 20.13 -9.00
C ASP A 17 -43.41 19.97 -9.94
N ARG A 18 -43.01 21.05 -10.62
CA ARG A 18 -41.83 21.05 -11.49
C ARG A 18 -40.53 20.87 -10.71
N LEU A 19 -40.40 21.50 -9.54
CA LEU A 19 -39.24 21.31 -8.65
C LEU A 19 -39.13 19.87 -8.16
N ASN A 20 -40.24 19.29 -7.70
CA ASN A 20 -40.29 17.89 -7.27
C ASN A 20 -39.92 16.93 -8.41
N ALA A 21 -40.42 17.18 -9.62
CA ALA A 21 -40.08 16.37 -10.79
C ALA A 21 -38.58 16.48 -11.14
N LEU A 22 -37.99 17.67 -11.03
CA LEU A 22 -36.56 17.90 -11.28
C LEU A 22 -35.69 17.20 -10.23
N GLU A 23 -36.06 17.26 -8.95
CA GLU A 23 -35.36 16.54 -7.87
C GLU A 23 -35.41 15.03 -8.10
N GLN A 24 -36.57 14.48 -8.43
CA GLN A 24 -36.70 13.06 -8.75
C GLN A 24 -35.90 12.66 -9.99
N PHE A 25 -35.81 13.52 -10.99
CA PHE A 25 -34.98 13.29 -12.18
C PHE A 25 -33.49 13.32 -11.84
N SER A 26 -33.06 14.29 -11.03
CA SER A 26 -31.68 14.41 -10.54
C SER A 26 -31.27 13.17 -9.75
N TYR A 27 -32.11 12.73 -8.81
CA TYR A 27 -31.87 11.53 -8.01
C TYR A 27 -31.78 10.26 -8.87
N ARG A 28 -32.70 10.08 -9.82
CA ARG A 28 -32.66 8.96 -10.78
C ARG A 28 -31.42 8.99 -11.66
N SER A 29 -31.05 10.17 -12.15
CA SER A 29 -29.85 10.36 -12.98
C SER A 29 -28.58 10.03 -12.20
N PHE A 30 -28.46 10.51 -10.96
CA PHE A 30 -27.33 10.20 -10.09
C PHE A 30 -27.19 8.70 -9.83
N ASN A 31 -28.30 8.02 -9.49
CA ASN A 31 -28.29 6.58 -9.26
C ASN A 31 -28.02 5.75 -10.52
N LEU A 32 -28.43 6.23 -11.70
CA LEU A 32 -28.09 5.57 -12.96
C LEU A 32 -26.61 5.75 -13.28
N SER A 33 -26.09 6.96 -13.13
CA SER A 33 -24.66 7.26 -13.32
C SER A 33 -23.78 6.44 -12.38
N ASP A 34 -24.14 6.34 -11.09
CA ASP A 34 -23.40 5.52 -10.11
C ASP A 34 -23.43 4.03 -10.49
N ARG A 35 -24.59 3.50 -10.92
CA ARG A 35 -24.68 2.11 -11.38
C ARG A 35 -23.86 1.84 -12.64
N LEU A 36 -23.94 2.71 -13.64
CA LEU A 36 -23.14 2.60 -14.86
C LEU A 36 -21.65 2.68 -14.55
N TYR A 37 -21.25 3.59 -13.67
CA TYR A 37 -19.87 3.72 -13.21
C TYR A 37 -19.37 2.42 -12.56
N ARG A 38 -20.16 1.81 -11.67
CA ARG A 38 -19.83 0.53 -11.04
C ARG A 38 -19.75 -0.62 -12.03
N GLU A 39 -20.66 -0.71 -13.00
CA GLU A 39 -20.65 -1.71 -14.07
C GLU A 39 -19.41 -1.57 -14.95
N VAL A 40 -19.07 -0.34 -15.35
CA VAL A 40 -17.86 -0.06 -16.14
C VAL A 40 -16.61 -0.48 -15.38
N ILE A 41 -16.47 -0.12 -14.09
CA ILE A 41 -15.35 -0.60 -13.26
C ILE A 41 -15.33 -2.13 -13.21
N GLY A 42 -16.49 -2.76 -13.03
CA GLY A 42 -16.64 -4.22 -13.00
C GLY A 42 -16.03 -4.92 -14.22
N THR A 43 -16.19 -4.35 -15.42
CA THR A 43 -15.62 -4.93 -16.65
C THR A 43 -14.08 -4.89 -16.71
N HIS A 44 -13.45 -4.02 -15.92
CA HIS A 44 -12.01 -3.86 -15.83
C HIS A 44 -11.39 -4.64 -14.66
N MET A 45 -12.20 -5.25 -13.80
CA MET A 45 -11.69 -6.00 -12.66
C MET A 45 -11.02 -7.31 -13.11
N ARG A 46 -9.88 -7.61 -12.51
CA ARG A 46 -9.11 -8.84 -12.71
C ARG A 46 -8.77 -9.48 -11.36
N PRO A 47 -8.67 -10.81 -11.29
CA PRO A 47 -8.13 -11.48 -10.11
C PRO A 47 -6.72 -10.97 -9.80
N PHE A 48 -6.43 -10.74 -8.51
CA PHE A 48 -5.13 -10.26 -8.05
C PHE A 48 -3.97 -11.14 -8.54
N GLU A 49 -4.17 -12.46 -8.64
CA GLU A 49 -3.15 -13.40 -9.13
C GLU A 49 -2.61 -13.10 -10.53
N GLU A 50 -3.39 -12.49 -11.42
CA GLU A 50 -2.92 -12.12 -12.76
C GLU A 50 -1.74 -11.14 -12.67
N GLY A 51 -1.83 -10.15 -11.76
CA GLY A 51 -0.81 -9.11 -11.57
C GLY A 51 0.41 -9.55 -10.76
N VAL A 52 0.34 -10.66 -10.03
CA VAL A 52 1.44 -11.13 -9.15
C VAL A 52 1.99 -12.51 -9.56
N SER A 53 1.60 -13.02 -10.72
CA SER A 53 1.98 -14.33 -11.24
C SER A 53 3.49 -14.51 -11.43
N SER A 54 4.23 -13.42 -11.69
CA SER A 54 5.68 -13.41 -11.88
C SER A 54 6.47 -13.43 -10.56
N PHE A 55 5.87 -13.00 -9.45
CA PHE A 55 6.57 -12.77 -8.18
C PHE A 55 7.19 -14.04 -7.58
N PRO A 56 6.53 -15.22 -7.57
CA PRO A 56 7.16 -16.44 -7.03
C PRO A 56 8.48 -16.81 -7.72
N ARG A 57 8.60 -16.54 -9.03
CA ARG A 57 9.84 -16.77 -9.78
C ARG A 57 10.89 -15.73 -9.42
N MET A 58 10.52 -14.45 -9.44
CA MET A 58 11.42 -13.34 -9.09
C MET A 58 12.00 -13.49 -7.68
N VAL A 59 11.16 -13.83 -6.69
CA VAL A 59 11.59 -14.07 -5.30
C VAL A 59 12.60 -15.23 -5.24
N ARG A 60 12.34 -16.33 -5.96
CA ARG A 60 13.23 -17.49 -6.00
C ARG A 60 14.59 -17.16 -6.61
N ASP A 61 14.59 -16.42 -7.72
CA ASP A 61 15.81 -16.05 -8.43
C ASP A 61 16.66 -15.08 -7.59
N LEU A 62 16.03 -14.09 -6.96
CA LEU A 62 16.70 -13.14 -6.07
C LEU A 62 17.24 -13.81 -4.81
N ALA A 63 16.45 -14.69 -4.18
CA ALA A 63 16.89 -15.45 -3.01
C ALA A 63 18.13 -16.29 -3.34
N ARG A 64 18.15 -16.94 -4.52
CA ARG A 64 19.32 -17.70 -4.99
C ARG A 64 20.54 -16.79 -5.22
N GLN A 65 20.36 -15.63 -5.84
CA GLN A 65 21.44 -14.67 -6.08
C GLN A 65 22.06 -14.19 -4.76
N LEU A 66 21.23 -13.92 -3.75
CA LEU A 66 21.66 -13.47 -2.43
C LEU A 66 22.03 -14.62 -1.47
N LYS A 67 22.00 -15.87 -1.93
CA LYS A 67 22.27 -17.09 -1.12
C LYS A 67 21.37 -17.20 0.12
N LYS A 68 20.13 -16.72 0.03
CA LYS A 68 19.10 -16.84 1.07
C LYS A 68 18.06 -17.90 0.69
N ARG A 69 17.30 -18.40 1.66
CA ARG A 69 16.16 -19.31 1.45
C ARG A 69 14.88 -18.55 1.81
N VAL A 70 14.01 -18.34 0.83
CA VAL A 70 12.80 -17.54 0.99
C VAL A 70 11.63 -18.19 0.28
N LYS A 71 10.49 -18.25 0.96
CA LYS A 71 9.20 -18.66 0.42
C LYS A 71 8.27 -17.46 0.33
N LEU A 72 7.61 -17.29 -0.82
CA LEU A 72 6.54 -16.32 -1.01
C LEU A 72 5.18 -17.01 -0.93
N GLU A 73 4.32 -16.53 -0.04
CA GLU A 73 2.93 -16.96 0.07
C GLU A 73 1.99 -15.85 -0.35
N ILE A 74 1.12 -16.13 -1.32
CA ILE A 74 0.17 -15.15 -1.86
C ILE A 74 -1.24 -15.53 -1.39
N ILE A 75 -1.86 -14.64 -0.63
CA ILE A 75 -3.19 -14.80 -0.02
C ILE A 75 -4.15 -13.83 -0.71
N GLY A 76 -5.40 -14.26 -0.93
CA GLY A 76 -6.39 -13.44 -1.61
C GLY A 76 -6.19 -13.35 -3.13
N LYS A 77 -5.68 -14.42 -3.75
CA LYS A 77 -5.47 -14.53 -5.21
C LYS A 77 -6.68 -14.17 -6.06
N LEU A 78 -7.88 -14.53 -5.58
CA LEU A 78 -9.16 -14.28 -6.26
C LEU A 78 -9.75 -12.90 -5.95
N THR A 79 -9.08 -12.07 -5.14
CA THR A 79 -9.53 -10.71 -4.86
C THR A 79 -9.56 -9.92 -6.16
N MET A 80 -10.72 -9.38 -6.50
CA MET A 80 -10.92 -8.61 -7.72
C MET A 80 -10.30 -7.22 -7.56
N VAL A 81 -9.44 -6.81 -8.49
CA VAL A 81 -8.75 -5.52 -8.50
C VAL A 81 -8.86 -4.90 -9.89
N ASP A 82 -8.99 -3.58 -9.97
CA ASP A 82 -8.96 -2.87 -11.25
C ASP A 82 -7.66 -3.15 -12.01
N ARG A 83 -7.76 -3.46 -13.31
CA ARG A 83 -6.61 -3.83 -14.15
C ARG A 83 -5.52 -2.76 -14.19
N ASP A 84 -5.91 -1.49 -14.24
CA ASP A 84 -4.94 -0.40 -14.35
C ASP A 84 -4.24 -0.17 -13.00
N ILE A 85 -4.97 -0.36 -11.89
CA ILE A 85 -4.38 -0.42 -10.54
C ILE A 85 -3.38 -1.58 -10.44
N LEU A 86 -3.75 -2.80 -10.86
CA LEU A 86 -2.83 -3.96 -10.83
C LEU A 86 -1.52 -3.68 -11.57
N ARG A 87 -1.60 -3.10 -12.77
CA ARG A 87 -0.40 -2.76 -13.55
C ARG A 87 0.49 -1.73 -12.86
N LYS A 88 -0.11 -0.72 -12.22
CA LYS A 88 0.65 0.31 -11.49
C LYS A 88 1.29 -0.22 -10.21
N LEU A 89 0.72 -1.25 -9.60
CA LEU A 89 1.22 -1.86 -8.36
C LEU A 89 2.41 -2.80 -8.57
N GLU A 90 2.64 -3.32 -9.78
CA GLU A 90 3.68 -4.32 -10.05
C GLU A 90 5.09 -3.84 -9.63
N ALA A 91 5.47 -2.63 -10.05
CA ALA A 91 6.78 -2.05 -9.73
C ALA A 91 6.96 -1.76 -8.22
N PRO A 92 6.01 -1.08 -7.52
CA PRO A 92 6.08 -0.91 -6.07
C PRO A 92 6.21 -2.22 -5.29
N LEU A 93 5.36 -3.21 -5.61
CA LEU A 93 5.38 -4.49 -4.90
C LEU A 93 6.68 -5.23 -5.14
N THR A 94 7.21 -5.20 -6.37
CA THR A 94 8.54 -5.74 -6.69
C THR A 94 9.63 -5.11 -5.83
N GLN A 95 9.59 -3.78 -5.66
CA GLN A 95 10.59 -3.08 -4.87
C GLN A 95 10.49 -3.41 -3.38
N ILE A 96 9.27 -3.54 -2.84
CA ILE A 96 9.06 -3.92 -1.43
C ILE A 96 9.53 -5.37 -1.21
N LEU A 97 9.15 -6.30 -2.08
CA LEU A 97 9.60 -7.70 -2.00
C LEU A 97 11.11 -7.81 -2.08
N ARG A 98 11.76 -7.07 -2.97
CA ARG A 98 13.23 -7.00 -3.04
C ARG A 98 13.83 -6.54 -1.72
N ASN A 99 13.27 -5.51 -1.10
CA ASN A 99 13.74 -5.02 0.20
C ASN A 99 13.55 -6.04 1.33
N SER A 100 12.40 -6.71 1.39
CA SER A 100 12.20 -7.80 2.35
C SER A 100 13.23 -8.92 2.15
N ILE A 101 13.62 -9.25 0.91
CA ILE A 101 14.61 -10.31 0.66
C ILE A 101 16.04 -9.84 0.93
N ASP A 102 16.42 -8.65 0.49
CA ASP A 102 17.79 -8.13 0.62
C ASP A 102 18.11 -7.73 2.07
N HIS A 103 17.18 -7.00 2.71
CA HIS A 103 17.40 -6.40 4.02
C HIS A 103 16.54 -6.99 5.13
N GLY A 104 15.37 -7.57 4.84
CA GLY A 104 14.49 -8.16 5.86
C GLY A 104 14.94 -9.56 6.30
N ILE A 105 14.96 -10.52 5.38
CA ILE A 105 15.29 -11.92 5.65
C ILE A 105 16.78 -12.10 5.91
N GLU A 106 17.14 -12.76 7.01
CA GLU A 106 18.53 -13.08 7.37
C GLU A 106 19.08 -14.28 6.58
N PHE A 107 20.40 -14.51 6.68
CA PHE A 107 20.98 -15.72 6.08
C PHE A 107 20.51 -16.99 6.79
N PRO A 108 20.45 -18.16 6.11
CA PRO A 108 19.95 -19.39 6.72
C PRO A 108 20.65 -19.76 8.03
N ASP A 109 21.97 -19.60 8.09
CA ASP A 109 22.77 -19.90 9.28
C ASP A 109 22.47 -18.94 10.44
N GLU A 110 22.29 -17.64 10.14
CA GLU A 110 21.89 -16.62 11.12
C GLU A 110 20.48 -16.89 11.66
N ARG A 111 19.56 -17.36 10.82
CA ARG A 111 18.19 -17.71 11.24
C ARG A 111 18.20 -18.90 12.20
N VAL A 112 18.95 -19.94 11.87
CA VAL A 112 19.10 -21.13 12.73
C VAL A 112 19.75 -20.75 14.07
N ALA A 113 20.76 -19.87 14.05
CA ALA A 113 21.38 -19.37 15.29
C ALA A 113 20.40 -18.59 16.19
N LYS A 114 19.37 -17.97 15.60
CA LYS A 114 18.27 -17.30 16.32
C LYS A 114 17.07 -18.21 16.61
N GLY A 115 17.17 -19.52 16.36
CA GLY A 115 16.08 -20.48 16.58
C GLY A 115 14.94 -20.42 15.56
N LYS A 116 15.11 -19.68 14.46
CA LYS A 116 14.11 -19.57 13.38
C LYS A 116 14.32 -20.66 12.32
N PRO A 117 13.29 -21.01 11.54
CA PRO A 117 13.45 -21.87 10.37
C PRO A 117 14.46 -21.29 9.37
N PRO A 118 15.27 -22.14 8.70
CA PRO A 118 16.29 -21.68 7.75
C PRO A 118 15.69 -21.04 6.49
N GLU A 119 14.43 -21.35 6.17
CA GLU A 119 13.65 -20.67 5.12
C GLU A 119 12.82 -19.55 5.75
N GLY A 120 13.01 -18.32 5.27
CA GLY A 120 12.17 -17.18 5.63
C GLY A 120 10.88 -17.15 4.81
N THR A 121 9.81 -16.58 5.38
CA THR A 121 8.51 -16.49 4.72
C THR A 121 8.11 -15.03 4.53
N ILE A 122 7.70 -14.70 3.30
CA ILE A 122 7.08 -13.42 2.95
C ILE A 122 5.63 -13.71 2.57
N HIS A 123 4.68 -13.04 3.21
CA HIS A 123 3.27 -13.08 2.85
C HIS A 123 2.91 -11.82 2.05
N LEU A 124 2.21 -12.02 0.93
CA LEU A 124 1.57 -10.97 0.15
C LEU A 124 0.07 -11.24 0.14
N GLU A 125 -0.68 -10.43 0.86
CA GLU A 125 -2.13 -10.58 1.04
C GLU A 125 -2.88 -9.44 0.35
N ALA A 126 -3.91 -9.77 -0.44
CA ALA A 126 -4.84 -8.79 -1.00
C ALA A 126 -6.27 -9.07 -0.50
N THR A 127 -6.88 -8.09 0.18
CA THR A 127 -8.26 -8.20 0.70
C THR A 127 -9.03 -6.90 0.49
N HIS A 128 -10.36 -6.97 0.39
CA HIS A 128 -11.22 -5.78 0.46
C HIS A 128 -11.62 -5.52 1.90
N ARG A 129 -11.25 -4.36 2.45
CA ARG A 129 -11.63 -3.90 3.80
C ARG A 129 -12.37 -2.58 3.69
N PHE A 130 -13.61 -2.54 4.18
CA PHE A 130 -14.48 -1.36 4.12
C PHE A 130 -14.62 -0.76 2.70
N GLY A 131 -14.69 -1.62 1.68
CA GLY A 131 -14.80 -1.21 0.28
C GLY A 131 -13.49 -0.72 -0.36
N MET A 132 -12.37 -0.75 0.37
CA MET A 132 -11.05 -0.40 -0.14
C MET A 132 -10.19 -1.66 -0.32
N LEU A 133 -9.39 -1.67 -1.39
CA LEU A 133 -8.36 -2.68 -1.56
C LEU A 133 -7.24 -2.47 -0.53
N SER A 134 -7.00 -3.49 0.28
CA SER A 134 -5.90 -3.56 1.24
C SER A 134 -4.90 -4.60 0.76
N ILE A 135 -3.67 -4.16 0.47
CA ILE A 135 -2.54 -5.04 0.16
C ILE A 135 -1.58 -4.98 1.33
N THR A 136 -1.29 -6.14 1.90
CA THR A 136 -0.37 -6.28 3.04
C THR A 136 0.81 -7.14 2.62
N ILE A 137 2.02 -6.65 2.87
CA ILE A 137 3.25 -7.43 2.77
C ILE A 137 3.83 -7.56 4.17
N SER A 138 4.15 -8.80 4.57
CA SER A 138 4.81 -9.08 5.84
C SER A 138 5.90 -10.11 5.66
N ASP A 139 7.02 -9.95 6.35
CA ASP A 139 8.09 -10.93 6.41
C ASP A 139 8.43 -11.31 7.85
N ASP A 140 9.00 -12.50 8.04
CA ASP A 140 9.44 -13.04 9.32
C ASP A 140 10.96 -12.83 9.56
N GLY A 141 11.51 -11.79 8.94
CA GLY A 141 12.93 -11.45 8.97
C GLY A 141 13.39 -10.89 10.32
N LYS A 142 14.51 -10.16 10.32
CA LYS A 142 15.07 -9.55 11.53
C LYS A 142 14.26 -8.34 12.05
N GLY A 143 13.28 -7.87 11.28
CA GLY A 143 12.56 -6.63 11.56
C GLY A 143 13.47 -5.40 11.46
N ILE A 144 12.97 -4.26 11.95
CA ILE A 144 13.75 -3.03 12.05
C ILE A 144 14.11 -2.81 13.51
N ILE A 145 15.41 -2.75 13.78
CA ILE A 145 15.94 -2.45 15.11
C ILE A 145 15.90 -0.93 15.28
N LEU A 146 14.98 -0.44 16.12
CA LEU A 146 14.73 0.99 16.31
C LEU A 146 15.96 1.75 16.80
N ASP A 147 16.79 1.13 17.63
CA ASP A 147 18.00 1.77 18.14
C ASP A 147 19.03 2.00 17.04
N ASN A 148 19.26 1.01 16.17
CA ASN A 148 20.15 1.16 15.00
C ASN A 148 19.61 2.21 14.01
N LEU A 149 18.28 2.29 13.88
CA LEU A 149 17.62 3.30 13.07
C LEU A 149 17.86 4.69 13.65
N ARG A 150 17.65 4.87 14.96
CA ARG A 150 17.89 6.13 15.68
C ARG A 150 19.34 6.59 15.54
N GLU A 151 20.30 5.70 15.80
CA GLU A 151 21.73 5.98 15.64
C GLU A 151 22.07 6.39 14.20
N SER A 152 21.49 5.73 13.20
CA SER A 152 21.67 6.10 11.79
C SER A 152 21.11 7.50 11.47
N ILE A 153 19.96 7.88 12.03
CA ILE A 153 19.35 9.20 11.82
C ILE A 153 20.23 10.30 12.43
N VAL A 154 20.72 10.09 13.65
CA VAL A 154 21.61 11.04 14.34
C VAL A 154 22.95 11.17 13.62
N THR A 155 23.57 10.05 13.25
CA THR A 155 24.86 10.03 12.53
C THR A 155 24.78 10.74 11.18
N LYS A 156 23.63 10.68 10.50
CA LYS A 156 23.38 11.39 9.24
C LYS A 156 22.98 12.86 9.44
N GLY A 157 22.91 13.35 10.68
CA GLY A 157 22.62 14.75 11.02
C GLY A 157 21.19 15.18 10.73
N LEU A 158 20.24 14.25 10.63
CA LEU A 158 18.84 14.57 10.34
C LEU A 158 18.11 15.14 11.56
N VAL A 159 18.50 14.71 12.76
CA VAL A 159 18.04 15.22 14.06
C VAL A 159 19.18 15.20 15.08
N THR A 160 19.07 15.96 16.17
CA THR A 160 20.01 15.87 17.30
C THR A 160 19.75 14.63 18.15
N GLU A 161 20.75 14.20 18.93
CA GLU A 161 20.61 13.08 19.88
C GLU A 161 19.41 13.28 20.82
N GLU A 162 19.28 14.49 21.38
CA GLU A 162 18.19 14.86 22.29
C GLU A 162 16.81 14.77 21.62
N MET A 163 16.68 15.23 20.37
CA MET A 163 15.44 15.11 19.61
C MET A 163 15.14 13.65 19.26
N SER A 164 16.16 12.86 18.95
CA SER A 164 16.00 11.44 18.56
C SER A 164 15.37 10.58 19.67
N GLN A 165 15.58 10.95 20.93
CA GLN A 165 15.00 10.27 22.09
C GLN A 165 13.53 10.63 22.33
N GLN A 166 13.07 11.76 21.79
CA GLN A 166 11.68 12.20 21.90
C GLN A 166 10.79 11.60 20.80
N LEU A 167 11.38 11.12 19.71
CA LEU A 167 10.63 10.54 18.60
C LEU A 167 10.02 9.19 18.99
N ASN A 168 8.73 9.04 18.71
CA ASN A 168 8.05 7.76 18.82
C ASN A 168 8.39 6.83 17.64
N GLU A 169 7.98 5.57 17.75
CA GLU A 169 8.26 4.56 16.73
C GLU A 169 7.75 4.95 15.34
N ALA A 170 6.52 5.46 15.24
CA ALA A 170 5.93 5.85 13.96
C ALA A 170 6.73 6.99 13.31
N GLU A 171 7.17 7.96 14.10
CA GLU A 171 8.00 9.08 13.65
C GLU A 171 9.38 8.60 13.18
N LEU A 172 10.03 7.69 13.91
CA LEU A 172 11.31 7.09 13.50
C LEU A 172 11.18 6.33 12.17
N MET A 173 10.09 5.58 12.00
CA MET A 173 9.84 4.80 10.79
C MET A 173 9.61 5.68 9.55
N GLU A 174 9.10 6.90 9.71
CA GLU A 174 8.95 7.83 8.59
C GLU A 174 10.29 8.23 7.95
N PHE A 175 11.40 8.24 8.72
CA PHE A 175 12.73 8.54 8.19
C PHE A 175 13.20 7.51 7.16
N ILE A 176 12.70 6.28 7.21
CA ILE A 176 13.02 5.22 6.25
C ILE A 176 12.55 5.58 4.83
N PHE A 177 11.56 6.48 4.72
CA PHE A 177 11.07 6.97 3.45
C PHE A 177 11.83 8.19 2.93
N LEU A 178 12.80 8.73 3.66
CA LEU A 178 13.57 9.86 3.16
C LEU A 178 14.47 9.44 1.98
N PRO A 179 14.61 10.30 0.96
CA PRO A 179 15.54 10.04 -0.14
C PRO A 179 16.96 9.88 0.38
N ASN A 180 17.66 8.86 -0.12
CA ASN A 180 19.03 8.49 0.27
C ASN A 180 19.19 8.02 1.72
N PHE A 181 18.09 7.70 2.42
CA PHE A 181 18.15 7.10 3.74
C PHE A 181 18.34 5.58 3.64
N SER A 182 19.35 5.08 4.34
CA SER A 182 19.62 3.65 4.48
C SER A 182 20.36 3.44 5.80
N THR A 183 20.00 2.35 6.50
CA THR A 183 20.68 1.88 7.71
C THR A 183 21.91 1.04 7.40
N ALA A 184 22.20 0.76 6.12
CA ALA A 184 23.39 0.02 5.72
C ALA A 184 24.62 0.93 5.66
N ASN A 185 25.71 0.49 6.31
CA ASN A 185 27.00 1.18 6.32
C ASN A 185 27.76 1.11 4.98
N GLN A 186 27.36 0.25 4.05
CA GLN A 186 27.98 0.11 2.73
C GLN A 186 26.95 0.16 1.60
N VAL A 187 27.30 0.85 0.53
CA VAL A 187 26.53 0.90 -0.72
C VAL A 187 26.81 -0.38 -1.50
N THR A 188 25.84 -1.29 -1.59
CA THR A 188 25.95 -2.47 -2.46
C THR A 188 25.52 -2.11 -3.89
N GLU A 189 26.26 -2.60 -4.89
CA GLU A 189 26.02 -2.33 -6.33
C GLU A 189 24.62 -2.72 -6.82
N ILE A 190 23.93 -3.62 -6.09
CA ILE A 190 22.62 -4.17 -6.47
C ILE A 190 21.47 -3.26 -6.01
N SER A 191 21.72 -2.40 -5.00
CA SER A 191 20.74 -1.55 -4.34
C SER A 191 21.19 -0.11 -4.46
N GLY A 192 21.22 0.40 -5.71
CA GLY A 192 21.56 1.78 -6.01
C GLY A 192 20.89 2.76 -5.03
N ARG A 193 21.72 3.49 -4.28
CA ARG A 193 21.40 4.67 -3.47
C ARG A 193 20.27 4.58 -2.42
N GLY A 194 20.03 3.43 -1.77
CA GLY A 194 19.12 3.42 -0.60
C GLY A 194 17.71 3.97 -0.91
N VAL A 195 17.22 3.78 -2.14
CA VAL A 195 16.00 4.43 -2.64
C VAL A 195 14.76 3.53 -2.54
N GLY A 196 14.90 2.31 -2.01
CA GLY A 196 13.91 1.24 -2.22
C GLY A 196 12.52 1.55 -1.65
N LEU A 197 12.41 1.89 -0.36
CA LEU A 197 11.09 2.15 0.25
C LEU A 197 10.53 3.53 -0.12
N ASN A 198 11.39 4.53 -0.36
CA ASN A 198 10.95 5.85 -0.82
C ASN A 198 10.33 5.81 -2.23
N ILE A 199 10.97 5.09 -3.17
CA ILE A 199 10.40 4.89 -4.51
C ILE A 199 9.07 4.16 -4.42
N ALA A 200 9.00 3.10 -3.62
CA ALA A 200 7.74 2.37 -3.44
C ALA A 200 6.64 3.27 -2.87
N LYS A 201 6.92 4.10 -1.85
CA LYS A 201 5.96 5.05 -1.28
C LYS A 201 5.49 6.07 -2.33
N THR A 202 6.42 6.68 -3.06
CA THR A 202 6.10 7.66 -4.11
C THR A 202 5.22 7.04 -5.19
N MET A 203 5.60 5.86 -5.71
CA MET A 203 4.82 5.17 -6.74
C MET A 203 3.43 4.77 -6.23
N VAL A 204 3.28 4.35 -4.98
CA VAL A 204 1.96 4.00 -4.39
C VAL A 204 1.08 5.25 -4.23
N GLN A 205 1.68 6.37 -3.83
CA GLN A 205 0.97 7.65 -3.72
C GLN A 205 0.49 8.19 -5.08
N GLU A 206 1.25 7.97 -6.16
CA GLU A 206 0.82 8.31 -7.53
C GLU A 206 -0.41 7.51 -8.01
N VAL A 207 -0.65 6.32 -7.44
CA VAL A 207 -1.87 5.52 -7.71
C VAL A 207 -3.06 6.01 -6.87
N GLY A 208 -2.84 6.93 -5.92
CA GLY A 208 -3.86 7.37 -4.97
C GLY A 208 -4.08 6.37 -3.83
N VAL A 209 -3.12 5.47 -3.59
CA VAL A 209 -3.19 4.47 -2.52
C VAL A 209 -2.46 4.99 -1.28
N ILE A 210 -3.01 4.70 -0.10
CA ILE A 210 -2.37 5.03 1.18
C ILE A 210 -1.34 3.96 1.51
N PHE A 211 -0.06 4.33 1.55
CA PHE A 211 1.02 3.47 2.02
C PHE A 211 1.18 3.59 3.53
N ARG A 212 1.22 2.47 4.26
CA ARG A 212 1.56 2.43 5.68
C ARG A 212 2.50 1.27 5.96
N LEU A 213 3.50 1.53 6.80
CA LEU A 213 4.45 0.56 7.29
C LEU A 213 4.25 0.40 8.79
N PHE A 214 4.26 -0.84 9.26
CA PHE A 214 4.11 -1.17 10.66
C PHE A 214 5.19 -2.20 11.02
N LEU A 215 5.74 -2.09 12.23
CA LEU A 215 6.47 -3.19 12.83
C LEU A 215 5.48 -3.98 13.67
N ASN A 216 5.54 -5.31 13.53
CA ASN A 216 4.77 -6.19 14.37
C ASN A 216 5.76 -6.84 15.36
N LEU A 217 5.84 -6.28 16.56
CA LEU A 217 6.73 -6.75 17.62
C LEU A 217 6.17 -8.00 18.34
N ASP A 218 4.94 -8.40 18.04
CA ASP A 218 4.24 -9.52 18.72
C ASP A 218 4.55 -10.92 18.16
N ARG A 219 5.60 -11.07 17.34
CA ARG A 219 6.10 -12.37 16.86
C ARG A 219 7.62 -12.45 16.93
N ALA A 220 8.16 -12.35 18.15
CA ALA A 220 9.51 -12.82 18.47
C ALA A 220 9.45 -14.24 19.05
#